data_AF-A0A833SEP4-F1
#
_entry.id   AF-A0A833SEP4-F1
#
_cell.length_a   1.000
_cell.length_b   1.000
_cell.length_c   1.000
_cell.angle_alpha   90.00
_cell.angle_beta   90.00
_cell.angle_gamma   90.00
#
_symmetry.space_group_name_H-M   'P 1'
#
loop_
_entity.id
_entity.type
_entity.pdbx_description
1 polymer ?
#
loop_
_entity_poly.entity_id
_entity_poly.type
_entity_poly.pdbx_seq_one_letter_code
_entity_poly.pdbx_strand_id
1 'polypeptide(L)' 'MKPLLLTLAALVLSSQVIADSTEDCWNFHGNCRDSCFKNEKVYVFCLSGKLCCVKPKYQPHGLPK' A
#
# COMPACT_ATOMS: atom_id res chain seq x y z
N MET A 1 -29.43 26.21 16.70
CA MET A 1 -28.13 25.55 17.03
C MET A 1 -28.08 24.10 16.54
N LYS A 2 -28.53 23.82 15.30
CA LYS A 2 -28.58 22.47 14.72
C LYS A 2 -27.82 22.29 13.38
N PRO A 3 -27.57 23.32 12.53
CA PRO A 3 -26.88 23.09 11.26
C PRO A 3 -25.36 22.88 11.46
N LEU A 4 -24.79 23.46 12.52
CA LEU A 4 -23.36 23.35 12.82
C LEU A 4 -22.92 21.90 13.12
N LEU A 5 -23.76 21.15 13.82
CA LEU A 5 -23.48 19.75 14.17
C LEU A 5 -23.59 18.84 12.94
N LEU A 6 -24.52 19.14 12.03
CA LEU A 6 -24.71 18.40 10.78
C LEU A 6 -23.55 18.62 9.80
N THR A 7 -23.04 19.85 9.68
CA THR A 7 -21.85 20.12 8.85
C THR A 7 -20.59 19.47 9.42
N LEU A 8 -20.44 19.42 10.75
CA LEU A 8 -19.28 18.78 11.39
C LEU A 8 -19.26 17.26 11.15
N ALA A 9 -20.43 16.60 11.22
CA ALA A 9 -20.54 15.17 10.94
C ALA A 9 -20.19 14.83 9.49
N ALA A 10 -20.63 15.65 8.52
CA ALA A 10 -20.32 15.48 7.11
C ALA A 10 -18.81 15.61 6.81
N LEU A 11 -18.12 16.56 7.47
CA LEU A 11 -16.67 16.73 7.35
C LEU A 11 -15.90 15.52 7.89
N VAL A 12 -16.29 14.98 9.05
CA VAL A 12 -15.64 13.81 9.67
C VAL A 12 -15.81 12.54 8.83
N LEU A 13 -16.98 12.33 8.22
CA LEU A 13 -17.23 11.20 7.31
C LEU A 13 -16.37 11.26 6.04
N SER A 14 -16.03 12.47 5.57
CA SER A 14 -15.23 12.69 4.36
C SER A 14 -13.75 12.33 4.56
N SER A 15 -13.23 12.42 5.78
CA SER A 15 -11.82 12.13 6.10
C SER A 15 -11.50 10.63 6.18
N GLN A 16 -12.51 9.76 6.13
CA GLN A 16 -12.33 8.31 6.29
C GLN A 16 -11.94 7.59 4.99
N VAL A 17 -11.86 8.32 3.87
CA VAL A 17 -11.15 7.86 2.67
C VAL A 17 -9.68 8.23 2.84
N ILE A 18 -9.03 7.64 3.85
CA ILE A 18 -7.58 7.46 3.77
C ILE A 18 -7.45 6.44 2.65
N ALA A 19 -7.14 6.94 1.46
CA ALA A 19 -6.73 6.10 0.36
C ALA A 19 -5.77 5.06 0.95
N ASP A 20 -6.05 3.79 0.71
CA ASP A 20 -5.09 2.70 0.88
C ASP A 20 -3.94 3.01 -0.07
N SER A 21 -3.14 4.02 0.27
CA SER A 21 -2.02 4.50 -0.52
C SER A 21 -1.01 3.40 -0.36
N THR A 22 -1.06 2.45 -1.29
CA THR A 22 -0.15 1.32 -1.33
C THR A 22 1.27 1.87 -1.21
N GLU A 23 1.91 1.65 -0.05
CA GLU A 23 3.30 2.06 0.19
C GLU A 23 4.15 1.45 -0.93
N ASP A 24 4.89 2.30 -1.66
CA ASP A 24 5.81 1.83 -2.69
C ASP A 24 7.08 1.31 -2.02
N CYS A 25 7.66 0.26 -2.59
CA CYS A 25 8.88 -0.36 -2.10
C CYS A 25 9.81 -0.74 -3.25
N TRP A 26 11.02 -1.20 -2.92
CA TRP A 26 12.01 -1.64 -3.91
C TRP A 26 12.31 -0.57 -4.98
N ASN A 27 12.60 0.68 -4.56
CA ASN A 27 12.82 1.81 -5.47
C ASN A 27 11.66 2.04 -6.46
N PHE A 28 10.42 2.03 -5.96
CA PHE A 28 9.18 2.19 -6.76
C PHE A 28 8.92 1.08 -7.78
N HIS A 29 9.60 -0.07 -7.67
CA HIS A 29 9.36 -1.23 -8.52
C HIS A 29 8.45 -2.28 -7.88
N GLY A 30 8.01 -2.06 -6.65
CA GLY A 30 7.06 -2.91 -5.95
C GLY A 30 6.08 -2.12 -5.08
N ASN A 31 5.09 -2.83 -4.57
CA ASN A 31 4.06 -2.29 -3.68
C ASN A 31 3.92 -3.17 -2.43
N CYS A 32 3.68 -2.53 -1.29
CA CYS A 32 3.43 -3.18 -0.01
C CYS A 32 1.99 -3.70 0.08
N ARG A 33 1.83 -5.02 0.24
CA ARG A 33 0.53 -5.70 0.29
C ARG A 33 0.52 -6.79 1.35
N ASP A 34 -0.65 -7.17 1.83
CA ASP A 34 -0.79 -8.32 2.75
C ASP A 34 -0.46 -9.65 2.04
N SER A 35 -0.69 -9.73 0.73
CA SER A 35 -0.29 -10.86 -0.11
C SER A 35 0.13 -10.39 -1.52
N CYS A 36 1.09 -11.09 -2.12
CA CYS A 36 1.54 -10.79 -3.48
C CYS A 36 0.70 -11.50 -4.54
N PHE A 37 0.59 -10.90 -5.72
CA PHE A 37 -0.02 -11.57 -6.86
C PHE A 37 0.86 -12.72 -7.36
N LYS A 38 0.26 -13.68 -8.09
CA LYS A 38 0.97 -14.88 -8.60
C LYS A 38 2.18 -14.55 -9.50
N ASN A 39 2.16 -13.39 -10.15
CA ASN A 39 3.21 -12.91 -11.04
C ASN A 39 4.22 -11.98 -10.35
N GLU A 40 4.16 -11.89 -9.02
CA GLU A 40 5.08 -11.11 -8.19
C GLU A 40 5.87 -12.04 -7.27
N LYS A 41 6.93 -11.49 -6.70
CA LYS A 41 7.76 -12.15 -5.70
C LYS A 41 7.86 -11.25 -4.47
N VAL A 42 7.87 -11.88 -3.31
CA VAL A 42 8.21 -11.21 -2.05
C VAL A 42 9.71 -10.94 -2.07
N TYR A 43 10.11 -9.71 -1.77
CA TYR A 43 11.52 -9.34 -1.70
C TYR A 43 11.95 -8.98 -0.27
N VAL A 44 11.20 -8.10 0.40
CA VAL A 44 11.41 -7.69 1.80
C VAL A 44 10.06 -7.40 2.48
N PHE A 45 10.08 -7.15 3.78
CA PHE A 45 8.94 -6.56 4.47
C PHE A 45 9.01 -5.03 4.39
N CYS A 46 7.85 -4.40 4.28
CA CYS A 46 7.71 -2.94 4.35
C CYS A 46 7.71 -2.47 5.80
N LEU A 47 7.81 -1.15 6.03
CA LEU A 47 7.77 -0.59 7.39
C LEU A 47 6.42 -0.85 8.06
N SER A 48 5.36 -0.94 7.26
CA SER A 48 4.03 -1.36 7.68
C SER A 48 3.93 -2.84 8.12
N GLY A 49 4.97 -3.65 7.93
CA GLY A 49 4.95 -5.10 8.16
C GLY A 49 4.31 -5.91 7.03
N LYS A 50 3.76 -5.24 6.00
CA LYS A 50 3.25 -5.87 4.77
C LYS A 50 4.40 -6.43 3.92
N LEU A 51 4.07 -7.30 2.97
CA LEU A 51 5.03 -7.86 2.00
C LEU A 51 5.32 -6.85 0.89
N CYS A 52 6.59 -6.60 0.60
CA CYS A 52 6.99 -5.87 -0.61
C CYS A 52 6.92 -6.82 -1.81
N CYS A 53 5.92 -6.61 -2.66
CA CYS A 53 5.65 -7.43 -3.84
C CYS A 53 6.24 -6.78 -5.09
N VAL A 54 7.15 -7.48 -5.76
CA VAL A 54 7.93 -6.95 -6.90
C VAL A 54 7.74 -7.85 -8.11
N LYS A 55 7.57 -7.27 -9.30
CA LYS A 55 7.55 -8.03 -10.56
C LYS A 55 8.94 -8.63 -10.84
N PRO A 56 9.03 -9.92 -11.26
CA PRO A 56 10.30 -10.60 -11.50
C PRO A 56 11.28 -9.89 -12.43
N LYS A 57 10.79 -9.06 -13.37
CA LYS A 57 11.65 -8.27 -14.29
C LYS A 57 12.54 -7.23 -13.60
N TYR A 58 12.23 -6.87 -12.35
CA TYR A 58 13.04 -5.97 -11.53
C TYR A 58 13.94 -6.71 -10.54
N GLN A 59 14.04 -8.04 -10.65
CA GLN A 59 15.01 -8.81 -9.90
C GLN A 59 16.39 -8.70 -10.58
N PRO A 60 17.48 -8.58 -9.80
CA PRO A 60 18.83 -8.70 -10.34
C PRO A 60 19.00 -10.08 -10.97
N HIS A 61 19.56 -10.13 -12.17
CA HIS A 61 19.95 -11.39 -12.81
C HIS A 61 20.99 -12.08 -11.93
N GLY A 62 20.59 -13.10 -11.17
CA GLY A 62 21.49 -13.88 -10.32
C GLY A 62 21.05 -14.10 -8.87
N LEU A 63 19.92 -13.55 -8.42
CA LEU A 63 19.36 -13.98 -7.13
C LEU A 63 18.94 -15.46 -7.24
N PRO A 64 19.43 -16.36 -6.37
CA PRO A 64 18.97 -17.74 -6.35
C PRO A 64 17.45 -17.78 -6.16
N LYS A 65 16.80 -18.67 -6.92
CA LYS A 65 15.34 -18.84 -6.97
C LYS A 65 14.77 -19.44 -5.70
#